data_AF-A0A496VVL9-F1
#
_entry.id   AF-A0A496VVL9-F1
#
_cell.length_a   1.000
_cell.length_b   1.000
_cell.length_c   1.000
_cell.angle_alpha   90.00
_cell.angle_beta   90.00
_cell.angle_gamma   90.00
#
_symmetry.space_group_name_H-M   'P 1'
#
loop_
_entity.id
_entity.type
_entity.pdbx_description
1 polymer ?
#
loop_
_entity_poly.entity_id
_entity_poly.type
_entity_poly.pdbx_seq_one_letter_code
_entity_poly.pdbx_strand_id
1 'polypeptide(L)'
;MTELQFVYKPNMPERLMAYAALAREKYDMPVFVTVVYFRPHPVDKKVATCFHEEFMGQTAHQDFKVIALWELEAKKALAFNNPAMLPFVPLMQGGNTVEMLQTCAERIRQEEHADELEMFLGLLASYVLNRKLVQQILRCNMEFVENSPLFQDILAQLTEKIRQKMTEEVRQEVREESRQGMLNALQQLLASRFSVGITHFDKRFQSLDLKSFEELFFHRVKCSNTCRI
;
A
#
# COMPACT_ATOMS: atom_id res chain seq x y z
N MET A 1 -24.85 -11.41 -7.08
CA MET A 1 -23.40 -11.11 -7.15
C MET A 1 -23.08 -10.05 -6.10
N THR A 2 -22.04 -10.26 -5.30
CA THR A 2 -21.65 -9.34 -4.22
C THR A 2 -20.18 -8.96 -4.37
N GLU A 3 -19.89 -7.66 -4.39
CA GLU A 3 -18.54 -7.10 -4.38
C GLU A 3 -18.20 -6.55 -2.99
N LEU A 4 -17.00 -6.82 -2.49
CA LEU A 4 -16.51 -6.30 -1.21
C LEU A 4 -15.50 -5.17 -1.43
N GLN A 5 -15.68 -4.03 -0.75
CA GLN A 5 -14.85 -2.84 -0.90
C GLN A 5 -14.29 -2.35 0.45
N PHE A 6 -13.00 -2.56 0.66
CA PHE A 6 -12.23 -2.03 1.80
C PHE A 6 -11.69 -0.62 1.59
N VAL A 7 -11.46 -0.27 0.32
CA VAL A 7 -10.98 1.02 -0.14
C VAL A 7 -11.94 1.48 -1.22
N TYR A 8 -12.46 2.70 -1.07
CA TYR A 8 -13.35 3.26 -2.08
C TYR A 8 -12.62 3.42 -3.41
N LYS A 9 -13.27 2.97 -4.49
CA LYS A 9 -12.84 3.20 -5.88
C LYS A 9 -13.93 3.97 -6.62
N PRO A 10 -13.60 5.08 -7.31
CA PRO A 10 -14.61 5.87 -8.01
C PRO A 10 -15.23 5.13 -9.19
N ASN A 11 -14.49 4.22 -9.83
CA ASN A 11 -14.95 3.44 -10.99
C ASN A 11 -15.76 2.18 -10.62
N MET A 12 -16.31 2.12 -9.40
CA MET A 12 -17.10 0.97 -8.96
C MET A 12 -18.39 0.76 -9.77
N PRO A 13 -19.18 1.79 -10.09
CA PRO A 13 -20.39 1.62 -10.90
C PRO A 13 -20.12 0.93 -12.23
N GLU A 14 -19.06 1.33 -12.94
CA GLU A 14 -18.62 0.78 -14.23
C GLU A 14 -18.25 -0.71 -14.09
N ARG A 15 -17.48 -1.05 -13.04
CA ARG A 15 -17.12 -2.44 -12.75
C ARG A 15 -18.35 -3.30 -12.49
N LEU A 16 -19.29 -2.80 -11.68
CA LEU A 16 -20.51 -3.53 -11.32
C LEU A 16 -21.41 -3.75 -12.54
N MET A 17 -21.52 -2.78 -13.43
CA MET A 17 -22.20 -2.95 -14.72
C MET A 17 -21.55 -4.05 -15.56
N ALA A 18 -20.22 -4.00 -15.73
CA ALA A 18 -19.49 -5.00 -16.49
C ALA A 18 -19.64 -6.40 -15.91
N TYR A 19 -19.53 -6.56 -14.58
CA TYR A 19 -19.67 -7.85 -13.92
C TYR A 19 -21.09 -8.40 -14.04
N ALA A 20 -22.10 -7.56 -13.90
CA ALA A 20 -23.48 -7.97 -14.08
C ALA A 20 -23.75 -8.45 -15.51
N ALA A 21 -23.26 -7.72 -16.52
CA ALA A 21 -23.40 -8.11 -17.92
C ALA A 21 -22.70 -9.45 -18.22
N LEU A 22 -21.45 -9.62 -17.78
CA LEU A 22 -20.69 -10.86 -17.96
C LEU A 22 -21.35 -12.05 -17.24
N ALA A 23 -21.87 -11.83 -16.02
CA ALA A 23 -22.54 -12.89 -15.27
C ALA A 23 -23.87 -13.29 -15.92
N ARG A 24 -24.65 -12.34 -16.46
CA ARG A 24 -25.88 -12.65 -17.21
C ARG A 24 -25.57 -13.47 -18.46
N GLU A 25 -24.57 -13.06 -19.23
CA GLU A 25 -24.17 -13.76 -20.45
C GLU A 25 -23.68 -15.18 -20.15
N LYS A 26 -22.82 -15.34 -19.14
CA LYS A 26 -22.21 -16.63 -18.82
C LYS A 26 -23.19 -17.65 -18.26
N TYR A 27 -24.15 -17.21 -17.45
CA TYR A 27 -25.01 -18.11 -16.67
C TYR A 27 -26.49 -18.10 -17.08
N ASP A 28 -26.87 -17.24 -18.02
CA ASP A 28 -28.26 -17.08 -18.48
C ASP A 28 -29.28 -16.89 -17.33
N MET A 29 -28.89 -16.08 -16.34
CA MET A 29 -29.68 -15.84 -15.12
C MET A 29 -29.74 -14.35 -14.76
N PRO A 30 -30.84 -13.88 -14.14
CA PRO A 30 -30.92 -12.54 -13.62
C PRO A 30 -29.91 -12.35 -12.47
N VAL A 31 -29.19 -11.22 -12.51
CA VAL A 31 -28.15 -10.90 -11.53
C VAL A 31 -28.62 -9.74 -10.65
N PHE A 32 -28.78 -10.02 -9.36
CA PHE A 32 -28.90 -8.99 -8.34
C PHE A 32 -27.51 -8.56 -7.88
N VAL A 33 -27.20 -7.27 -8.00
CA VAL A 33 -25.87 -6.72 -7.75
C VAL A 33 -25.85 -6.01 -6.40
N THR A 34 -24.90 -6.39 -5.56
CA THR A 34 -24.68 -5.76 -4.25
C THR A 34 -23.22 -5.36 -4.11
N VAL A 35 -22.96 -4.21 -3.49
CA VAL A 35 -21.63 -3.79 -3.06
C VAL A 35 -21.63 -3.52 -1.56
N VAL A 36 -20.66 -4.12 -0.85
CA VAL A 36 -20.48 -3.94 0.59
C VAL A 36 -19.25 -3.06 0.82
N TYR A 37 -19.44 -1.90 1.42
CA TYR A 37 -18.36 -1.01 1.82
C TYR A 37 -18.05 -1.19 3.30
N PHE A 38 -16.76 -1.41 3.59
CA PHE A 38 -16.29 -1.71 4.93
C PHE A 38 -15.96 -0.45 5.73
N ARG A 39 -15.60 0.64 5.04
CA ARG A 39 -15.20 1.91 5.65
C ARG A 39 -15.73 3.10 4.85
N PRO A 40 -16.02 4.22 5.52
CA PRO A 40 -16.49 5.42 4.87
C PRO A 40 -15.45 5.96 3.88
N HIS A 41 -15.93 6.66 2.85
CA HIS A 41 -15.04 7.36 1.92
C HIS A 41 -14.33 8.51 2.66
N PRO A 42 -13.03 8.77 2.39
CA PRO A 42 -12.30 9.91 2.98
C PRO A 42 -12.81 11.32 2.60
N VAL A 43 -13.90 11.43 1.85
CA VAL A 43 -14.47 12.68 1.31
C VAL A 43 -15.97 12.50 1.38
N ASP A 44 -16.72 13.54 1.74
CA ASP A 44 -18.21 13.59 1.77
C ASP A 44 -18.82 13.47 0.36
N LYS A 45 -18.42 12.45 -0.40
CA LYS A 45 -18.99 12.07 -1.67
C LYS A 45 -20.11 11.07 -1.40
N LYS A 46 -21.27 11.36 -1.98
CA LYS A 46 -22.38 10.41 -2.02
C LYS A 46 -21.93 9.17 -2.79
N VAL A 47 -22.04 8.00 -2.15
CA VAL A 47 -21.77 6.72 -2.79
C VAL A 47 -22.81 6.52 -3.89
N ALA A 48 -22.37 6.29 -5.11
CA ALA A 48 -23.26 5.99 -6.24
C ALA A 48 -24.08 4.72 -5.95
N THR A 49 -25.33 4.68 -6.39
CA THR A 49 -26.24 3.53 -6.22
C THR A 49 -26.62 2.87 -7.54
N CYS A 50 -26.23 3.48 -8.65
CA CYS A 50 -26.38 2.93 -9.99
C CYS A 50 -25.21 3.37 -10.88
N PHE A 51 -25.03 2.64 -11.97
CA PHE A 51 -24.33 3.10 -13.16
C PHE A 51 -25.39 3.58 -14.16
N HIS A 52 -25.15 4.73 -14.78
CA HIS A 52 -26.01 5.26 -15.83
C HIS A 52 -25.19 6.07 -16.83
N GLU A 53 -25.29 5.70 -18.09
CA GLU A 53 -24.64 6.39 -19.21
C GLU A 53 -25.56 6.39 -20.42
N GLU A 54 -25.59 7.53 -21.13
CA GLU A 54 -26.29 7.68 -22.40
C GLU A 54 -25.28 8.04 -23.50
N PHE A 55 -25.28 7.27 -24.59
CA PHE A 55 -24.40 7.51 -25.72
C PHE A 55 -25.09 7.21 -27.04
N MET A 56 -25.16 8.21 -27.93
CA MET A 56 -25.78 8.09 -29.27
C MET A 56 -27.20 7.48 -29.25
N GLY A 57 -28.02 7.87 -28.26
CA GLY A 57 -29.39 7.36 -28.11
C GLY A 57 -29.48 5.96 -27.49
N GLN A 58 -28.38 5.39 -27.02
CA GLN A 58 -28.35 4.14 -26.26
C GLN A 58 -28.18 4.44 -24.77
N THR A 59 -28.85 3.66 -23.92
CA THR A 59 -28.76 3.79 -22.47
C THR A 59 -28.15 2.53 -21.88
N ALA A 60 -27.07 2.68 -21.11
CA ALA A 60 -26.50 1.65 -20.28
C ALA A 60 -26.82 1.95 -18.82
N HIS A 61 -27.53 1.05 -18.16
CA HIS A 61 -27.98 1.27 -16.78
C HIS A 61 -27.92 0.00 -15.94
N GLN A 62 -27.42 0.15 -14.71
CA GLN A 62 -27.39 -0.93 -13.72
C GLN A 62 -27.57 -0.36 -12.32
N ASP A 63 -28.71 -0.69 -11.71
CA ASP A 63 -28.91 -0.50 -10.28
C ASP A 63 -28.10 -1.50 -9.46
N PHE A 64 -27.66 -1.09 -8.29
CA PHE A 64 -27.06 -2.00 -7.33
C PHE A 64 -27.38 -1.62 -5.89
N LYS A 65 -27.45 -2.63 -5.02
CA LYS A 65 -27.66 -2.43 -3.59
C LYS A 65 -26.33 -2.05 -2.94
N VAL A 66 -26.27 -0.87 -2.36
CA VAL A 66 -25.16 -0.45 -1.50
C VAL A 66 -25.44 -0.88 -0.07
N ILE A 67 -24.46 -1.54 0.56
CA ILE A 67 -24.44 -1.87 1.98
C ILE A 67 -23.20 -1.21 2.58
N ALA A 68 -23.41 -0.15 3.37
CA ALA A 68 -22.34 0.51 4.11
C ALA A 68 -22.31 -0.05 5.55
N LEU A 69 -21.22 -0.71 5.94
CA LEU A 69 -21.17 -1.35 7.27
C LEU A 69 -21.33 -0.33 8.40
N TRP A 70 -20.76 0.87 8.26
CA TRP A 70 -20.84 1.93 9.27
C TRP A 70 -22.24 2.53 9.45
N GLU A 71 -23.19 2.23 8.56
CA GLU A 71 -24.59 2.64 8.68
C GLU A 71 -25.46 1.54 9.33
N LEU A 72 -24.93 0.32 9.47
CA LEU A 72 -25.63 -0.78 10.12
C LEU A 72 -25.44 -0.70 11.64
N GLU A 73 -26.49 -1.02 12.39
CA GLU A 73 -26.42 -1.03 13.86
C GLU A 73 -25.76 -2.32 14.36
N ALA A 74 -24.64 -2.17 15.07
CA ALA A 74 -23.87 -3.28 15.61
C ALA A 74 -24.69 -4.18 16.55
N LYS A 75 -25.58 -3.58 17.36
CA LYS A 75 -26.47 -4.33 18.27
C LYS A 75 -27.47 -5.23 17.53
N LYS A 76 -27.99 -4.77 16.38
CA LYS A 76 -28.89 -5.59 15.54
C LYS A 76 -28.14 -6.76 14.91
N ALA A 77 -26.91 -6.54 14.46
CA ALA A 77 -26.07 -7.62 13.92
C ALA A 77 -25.75 -8.68 14.99
N LEU A 78 -25.47 -8.28 16.23
CA LEU A 78 -25.33 -9.21 17.35
C LEU A 78 -26.63 -9.97 17.66
N ALA A 79 -27.78 -9.32 17.60
CA ALA A 79 -29.07 -9.95 17.87
C ALA A 79 -29.47 -10.98 16.79
N PHE A 80 -28.96 -10.83 15.56
CA PHE A 80 -29.24 -11.74 14.44
C PHE A 80 -28.64 -13.14 14.62
N ASN A 81 -27.76 -13.33 15.61
CA ASN A 81 -27.17 -14.62 16.00
C ASN A 81 -26.55 -15.42 14.83
N ASN A 82 -25.88 -14.72 13.90
CA ASN A 82 -25.10 -15.34 12.84
C ASN A 82 -23.60 -15.15 13.13
N PRO A 83 -22.86 -16.24 13.42
CA PRO A 83 -21.42 -16.19 13.69
C PRO A 83 -20.59 -15.50 12.60
N ALA A 84 -20.95 -15.71 11.34
CA ALA A 84 -20.25 -15.12 10.20
C ALA A 84 -20.36 -13.58 10.17
N MET A 85 -21.32 -12.98 10.87
CA MET A 85 -21.47 -11.53 10.96
C MET A 85 -20.61 -10.90 12.06
N LEU A 86 -20.19 -11.69 13.07
CA LEU A 86 -19.48 -11.19 14.24
C LEU A 86 -18.16 -10.48 13.90
N PRO A 87 -17.33 -10.95 12.96
CA PRO A 87 -16.11 -10.25 12.57
C PRO A 87 -16.33 -8.82 12.05
N PHE A 88 -17.49 -8.54 11.47
CA PHE A 88 -17.81 -7.24 10.87
C PHE A 88 -18.37 -6.22 11.86
N VAL A 89 -18.82 -6.67 13.03
CA VAL A 89 -19.44 -5.83 14.08
C VAL A 89 -18.58 -4.62 14.44
N PRO A 90 -17.24 -4.70 14.59
CA PRO A 90 -16.43 -3.51 14.90
C PRO A 90 -16.54 -2.38 13.88
N LEU A 91 -16.87 -2.69 12.62
CA LEU A 91 -17.01 -1.71 11.53
C LEU A 91 -18.40 -1.07 11.48
N MET A 92 -19.33 -1.52 12.32
CA MET A 92 -20.72 -1.07 12.36
C MET A 92 -20.94 0.08 13.34
N GLN A 93 -22.07 0.78 13.18
CA GLN A 93 -22.46 1.88 14.06
C GLN A 93 -22.55 1.39 15.51
N GLY A 94 -21.72 1.99 16.38
CA GLY A 94 -21.64 1.64 17.80
C GLY A 94 -20.97 0.29 18.10
N GLY A 95 -20.29 -0.32 17.12
CA GLY A 95 -19.59 -1.60 17.29
C GLY A 95 -18.11 -1.49 17.65
N ASN A 96 -17.51 -0.30 17.50
CA ASN A 96 -16.10 -0.03 17.75
C ASN A 96 -15.78 0.21 19.25
N THR A 97 -16.37 -0.58 20.14
CA THR A 97 -16.11 -0.51 21.58
C THR A 97 -15.43 -1.77 22.08
N VAL A 98 -14.74 -1.65 23.23
CA VAL A 98 -14.09 -2.78 23.92
C VAL A 98 -15.12 -3.87 24.25
N GLU A 99 -16.26 -3.46 24.79
CA GLU A 99 -17.37 -4.33 25.21
C GLU A 99 -17.92 -5.13 24.01
N MET A 100 -18.12 -4.47 22.87
CA MET A 100 -18.60 -5.11 21.65
C MET A 100 -17.58 -6.09 21.09
N LEU A 101 -16.29 -5.72 21.09
CA LEU A 101 -15.22 -6.61 20.65
C LEU A 101 -15.11 -7.86 21.54
N GLN A 102 -15.18 -7.70 22.87
CA GLN A 102 -15.18 -8.81 23.82
C GLN A 102 -16.38 -9.73 23.60
N THR A 103 -17.58 -9.14 23.46
CA THR A 103 -18.82 -9.90 23.19
C THR A 103 -18.72 -10.72 21.90
N CYS A 104 -18.16 -10.14 20.83
CA CYS A 104 -17.95 -10.86 19.58
C CYS A 104 -16.97 -12.02 19.75
N ALA A 105 -15.83 -11.77 20.39
CA ALA A 105 -14.81 -12.79 20.62
C ALA A 105 -15.34 -13.96 21.46
N GLU A 106 -16.08 -13.67 22.52
CA GLU A 106 -16.69 -14.69 23.38
C GLU A 106 -17.68 -15.58 22.63
N ARG A 107 -18.48 -15.01 21.75
CA ARG A 107 -19.41 -15.78 20.91
C ARG A 107 -18.69 -16.59 19.84
N ILE A 108 -17.72 -16.00 19.15
CA ILE A 108 -16.93 -16.68 18.13
C ILE A 108 -16.24 -17.93 18.71
N ARG A 109 -15.74 -17.88 19.95
CA ARG A 109 -15.08 -19.01 20.61
C ARG A 109 -15.99 -20.22 20.88
N GLN A 110 -17.30 -20.08 20.70
CA GLN A 110 -18.27 -21.17 20.85
C GLN A 110 -18.53 -21.91 19.53
N GLU A 111 -17.94 -21.44 18.43
CA GLU A 111 -18.18 -21.92 17.08
C GLU A 111 -17.10 -22.91 16.62
N GLU A 112 -17.45 -23.78 15.67
CA GLU A 112 -16.52 -24.78 15.12
C GLU A 112 -15.29 -24.14 14.44
N HIS A 113 -15.48 -22.96 13.81
CA HIS A 113 -14.43 -22.21 13.10
C HIS A 113 -13.94 -20.99 13.90
N ALA A 114 -13.85 -21.12 15.22
CA ALA A 114 -13.49 -20.03 16.13
C ALA A 114 -12.18 -19.32 15.73
N ASP A 115 -11.12 -20.08 15.40
CA ASP A 115 -9.80 -19.51 15.10
C ASP A 115 -9.83 -18.61 13.85
N GLU A 116 -10.50 -19.05 12.78
CA GLU A 116 -10.64 -18.27 11.55
C GLU A 116 -11.45 -17.00 11.79
N LEU A 117 -12.59 -17.13 12.46
CA LEU A 117 -13.48 -16.01 12.77
C LEU A 117 -12.81 -15.00 13.72
N GLU A 118 -12.05 -15.46 14.72
CA GLU A 118 -11.35 -14.59 15.67
C GLU A 118 -10.19 -13.86 14.97
N MET A 119 -9.53 -14.51 14.00
CA MET A 119 -8.56 -13.86 13.10
C MET A 119 -9.22 -12.76 12.26
N PHE A 120 -10.36 -13.03 11.62
CA PHE A 120 -11.10 -12.01 10.86
C PHE A 120 -11.58 -10.87 11.75
N LEU A 121 -12.07 -11.17 12.96
CA LEU A 121 -12.48 -10.17 13.93
C LEU A 121 -11.30 -9.27 14.31
N GLY A 122 -10.12 -9.84 14.57
CA GLY A 122 -8.91 -9.08 14.88
C GLY A 122 -8.43 -8.20 13.74
N LEU A 123 -8.44 -8.72 12.52
CA LEU A 123 -8.11 -7.94 11.33
C LEU A 123 -9.04 -6.73 11.19
N LEU A 124 -10.36 -6.95 11.21
CA LEU A 124 -11.35 -5.90 11.00
C LEU A 124 -11.37 -4.90 12.16
N ALA A 125 -11.29 -5.35 13.40
CA ALA A 125 -11.21 -4.49 14.58
C ALA A 125 -9.96 -3.60 14.57
N SER A 126 -8.82 -4.09 14.05
CA SER A 126 -7.57 -3.31 14.01
C SER A 126 -7.64 -2.06 13.12
N TYR A 127 -8.63 -1.97 12.23
CA TYR A 127 -8.86 -0.76 11.41
C TYR A 127 -9.56 0.37 12.17
N VAL A 128 -10.24 0.06 13.28
CA VAL A 128 -11.11 1.00 14.01
C VAL A 128 -10.78 1.11 15.50
N LEU A 129 -10.01 0.16 16.05
CA LEU A 129 -9.58 0.09 17.45
C LEU A 129 -8.06 0.05 17.56
N ASN A 130 -7.54 0.40 18.74
CA ASN A 130 -6.11 0.33 19.00
C ASN A 130 -5.60 -1.11 18.88
N ARG A 131 -4.57 -1.33 18.06
CA ARG A 131 -4.00 -2.65 17.80
C ARG A 131 -3.57 -3.40 19.07
N LYS A 132 -2.95 -2.72 20.05
CA LYS A 132 -2.54 -3.37 21.31
C LYS A 132 -3.73 -3.85 22.11
N LEU A 133 -4.79 -3.04 22.15
CA LEU A 133 -6.04 -3.40 22.81
C LEU A 133 -6.72 -4.59 22.14
N VAL A 134 -6.77 -4.60 20.80
CA VAL A 134 -7.30 -5.75 20.03
C VAL A 134 -6.52 -7.02 20.35
N GLN A 135 -5.19 -6.95 20.38
CA GLN A 135 -4.32 -8.08 20.72
C GLN A 135 -4.46 -8.57 22.16
N GLN A 136 -4.82 -7.69 23.11
CA GLN A 136 -5.05 -8.09 24.51
C GLN A 136 -6.38 -8.83 24.69
N ILE A 137 -7.39 -8.49 23.90
CA ILE A 137 -8.74 -9.05 24.00
C ILE A 137 -8.84 -10.37 23.25
N LEU A 138 -8.23 -10.43 22.07
CA LEU A 138 -8.28 -11.59 21.20
C LEU A 138 -7.16 -12.56 21.53
N ARG A 139 -7.50 -13.85 21.56
CA ARG A 139 -6.55 -14.96 21.71
C ARG A 139 -6.03 -15.37 20.34
N CYS A 140 -5.79 -14.41 19.43
CA CYS A 140 -5.40 -14.71 18.07
C CYS A 140 -4.20 -15.66 18.08
N ASN A 141 -4.41 -16.91 17.65
CA ASN A 141 -3.31 -17.84 17.49
C ASN A 141 -2.51 -17.39 16.26
N MET A 142 -1.40 -16.69 16.51
CA MET A 142 -0.52 -16.21 15.44
C MET A 142 0.09 -17.37 14.65
N GLU A 143 0.11 -18.59 15.21
CA GLU A 143 0.64 -19.78 14.55
C GLU A 143 -0.07 -20.10 13.23
N PHE A 144 -1.38 -19.86 13.11
CA PHE A 144 -2.09 -20.06 11.85
C PHE A 144 -1.68 -19.03 10.78
N VAL A 145 -1.50 -17.77 11.18
CA VAL A 145 -1.08 -16.68 10.29
C VAL A 145 0.38 -16.86 9.89
N GLU A 146 1.25 -17.18 10.84
CA GLU A 146 2.67 -17.39 10.64
C GLU A 146 2.93 -18.61 9.75
N ASN A 147 2.16 -19.69 9.89
CA ASN A 147 2.29 -20.87 9.04
C ASN A 147 1.55 -20.75 7.69
N SER A 148 0.83 -19.64 7.44
CA SER A 148 0.15 -19.44 6.17
C SER A 148 1.16 -19.26 5.03
N PRO A 149 1.11 -20.09 3.96
CA PRO A 149 2.00 -19.93 2.81
C PRO A 149 1.94 -18.52 2.20
N LEU A 150 0.75 -17.92 2.15
CA LEU A 150 0.55 -16.57 1.67
C LEU A 150 1.27 -15.53 2.54
N PHE A 151 1.25 -15.70 3.86
CA PHE A 151 1.92 -14.78 4.78
C PHE A 151 3.45 -14.90 4.65
N GLN A 152 3.97 -16.11 4.51
CA GLN A 152 5.39 -16.36 4.24
C GLN A 152 5.84 -15.72 2.91
N ASP A 153 5.03 -15.82 1.86
CA ASP A 153 5.29 -15.15 0.58
C ASP A 153 5.34 -13.63 0.72
N ILE A 154 4.40 -13.05 1.49
CA ILE A 154 4.40 -11.60 1.77
C ILE A 154 5.66 -11.20 2.54
N LEU A 155 6.05 -11.96 3.57
CA LEU A 155 7.27 -11.70 4.34
C LEU A 155 8.52 -11.77 3.45
N ALA A 156 8.61 -12.77 2.58
CA ALA A 156 9.72 -12.92 1.63
C ALA A 156 9.81 -11.72 0.68
N GLN A 157 8.67 -11.30 0.09
CA GLN A 157 8.61 -10.14 -0.80
C GLN A 157 8.99 -8.83 -0.08
N LEU A 158 8.54 -8.65 1.16
CA LEU A 158 8.89 -7.47 1.96
C LEU A 158 10.38 -7.45 2.30
N THR A 159 10.94 -8.59 2.68
CA THR A 159 12.37 -8.73 2.99
C THR A 159 13.22 -8.40 1.77
N GLU A 160 12.83 -8.88 0.59
CA GLU A 160 13.53 -8.58 -0.65
C GLU A 160 13.43 -7.10 -1.03
N LYS A 161 12.25 -6.48 -0.90
CA LYS A 161 12.09 -5.03 -1.11
C LYS A 161 12.96 -4.20 -0.16
N ILE A 162 13.05 -4.60 1.10
CA ILE A 162 13.90 -3.93 2.11
C ILE A 162 15.37 -4.08 1.73
N ARG A 163 15.81 -5.29 1.33
CA ARG A 163 17.18 -5.54 0.87
C ARG A 163 17.55 -4.71 -0.35
N GLN A 164 16.66 -4.61 -1.34
CA GLN A 164 16.87 -3.81 -2.54
C GLN A 164 17.00 -2.32 -2.20
N LYS A 165 16.12 -1.78 -1.36
CA LYS A 165 16.20 -0.39 -0.92
C LYS A 165 17.50 -0.08 -0.18
N MET A 166 17.89 -0.92 0.78
CA MET A 166 19.17 -0.75 1.49
C MET A 166 20.37 -0.81 0.54
N THR A 167 20.35 -1.72 -0.44
CA THR A 167 21.47 -1.84 -1.40
C THR A 167 21.59 -0.59 -2.27
N GLU A 168 20.46 -0.01 -2.68
CA GLU A 168 20.43 1.20 -3.49
C GLU A 168 20.84 2.44 -2.68
N GLU A 169 20.36 2.57 -1.44
CA GLU A 169 20.75 3.66 -0.52
C GLU A 169 22.26 3.62 -0.24
N VAL A 170 22.82 2.46 0.10
CA VAL A 170 24.27 2.29 0.33
C VAL A 170 25.08 2.59 -0.94
N ARG A 171 24.61 2.19 -2.13
CA ARG A 171 25.29 2.52 -3.39
C ARG A 171 25.30 4.01 -3.68
N GLN A 172 24.22 4.70 -3.36
CA GLN A 172 24.11 6.15 -3.56
C GLN A 172 25.01 6.90 -2.58
N GLU A 173 25.03 6.52 -1.30
CA GLU A 173 25.92 7.10 -0.29
C GLU A 173 27.39 6.92 -0.66
N VAL A 174 27.81 5.68 -0.98
CA VAL A 174 29.20 5.40 -1.39
C VAL A 174 29.59 6.17 -2.65
N ARG A 175 28.69 6.29 -3.62
CA ARG A 175 28.95 7.04 -4.86
C ARG A 175 29.14 8.54 -4.57
N GLU A 176 28.31 9.12 -3.71
CA GLU A 176 28.38 10.54 -3.39
C GLU A 176 29.59 10.88 -2.52
N GLU A 177 29.93 10.03 -1.55
CA GLU A 177 31.17 10.17 -0.75
C GLU A 177 32.42 10.05 -1.63
N SER A 178 32.47 9.06 -2.53
CA SER A 178 33.59 8.88 -3.45
C SER A 178 33.73 10.06 -4.42
N ARG A 179 32.60 10.60 -4.90
CA ARG A 179 32.57 11.80 -5.76
C ARG A 179 33.11 13.02 -5.01
N GLN A 180 32.65 13.25 -3.78
CA GLN A 180 33.09 14.38 -2.98
C GLN A 180 34.57 14.26 -2.60
N GLY A 181 35.05 13.06 -2.26
CA GLY A 181 36.47 12.79 -1.99
C GLY A 181 37.37 13.08 -3.21
N MET A 182 36.95 12.68 -4.40
CA MET A 182 37.69 12.93 -5.64
C MET A 182 37.72 14.41 -6.03
N LEU A 183 36.60 15.12 -5.87
CA LEU A 183 36.51 16.56 -6.09
C LEU A 183 37.44 17.34 -5.16
N ASN A 184 37.42 17.00 -3.86
CA ASN A 184 38.29 17.63 -2.86
C ASN A 184 39.77 17.42 -3.20
N ALA A 185 40.17 16.20 -3.60
CA ALA A 185 41.55 15.89 -3.98
C ALA A 185 41.99 16.68 -5.23
N LEU A 186 41.12 16.78 -6.25
CA LEU A 186 41.41 17.52 -7.47
C LEU A 186 41.54 19.02 -7.22
N GLN A 187 40.65 19.59 -6.41
CA GLN A 187 40.73 21.00 -6.01
C GLN A 187 42.05 21.31 -5.30
N GLN A 188 42.48 20.44 -4.38
CA GLN A 188 43.78 20.62 -3.69
C GLN A 188 44.96 20.55 -4.66
N LEU A 189 44.95 19.61 -5.61
CA LEU A 189 46.00 19.48 -6.64
C LEU A 189 46.08 20.73 -7.52
N LEU A 190 44.95 21.23 -8.01
CA LEU A 190 44.90 22.39 -8.89
C LEU A 190 45.26 23.68 -8.15
N ALA A 191 44.80 23.85 -6.91
CA ALA A 191 45.19 24.97 -6.07
C ALA A 191 46.70 24.98 -5.82
N SER A 192 47.29 23.82 -5.51
CA SER A 192 48.74 23.68 -5.30
C SER A 192 49.56 23.91 -6.58
N ARG A 193 49.07 23.45 -7.74
CA ARG A 193 49.82 23.53 -9.01
C ARG A 193 49.73 24.89 -9.70
N PHE A 194 48.59 25.57 -9.59
CA PHE A 194 48.32 26.80 -10.35
C PHE A 194 48.20 28.04 -9.47
N SER A 195 48.40 27.92 -8.15
CA SER A 195 48.28 29.02 -7.17
C SER A 195 46.95 29.76 -7.24
N VAL A 196 45.87 29.00 -7.47
CA VAL A 196 44.49 29.51 -7.57
C VAL A 196 43.73 29.14 -6.30
N GLY A 197 42.72 29.94 -5.92
CA GLY A 197 41.84 29.61 -4.81
C GLY A 197 41.10 28.27 -5.01
N ILE A 198 40.92 27.50 -3.93
CA ILE A 198 40.32 26.16 -3.92
C ILE A 198 38.93 26.11 -4.55
N THR A 199 38.17 27.20 -4.48
CA THR A 199 36.79 27.31 -4.98
C THR A 199 36.68 27.83 -6.41
N HIS A 200 37.80 28.15 -7.06
CA HIS A 200 37.80 28.84 -8.36
C HIS A 200 37.12 28.05 -9.49
N PHE A 201 37.05 26.73 -9.38
CA PHE A 201 36.49 25.85 -10.41
C PHE A 201 35.16 25.18 -10.02
N ASP A 202 34.56 25.53 -8.89
CA ASP A 202 33.39 24.83 -8.32
C ASP A 202 32.22 24.72 -9.30
N LYS A 203 31.90 25.81 -10.00
CA LYS A 203 30.82 25.83 -11.01
C LYS A 203 31.05 24.88 -12.18
N ARG A 204 32.32 24.61 -12.53
CA ARG A 204 32.67 23.66 -13.59
C ARG A 204 32.74 22.22 -13.07
N PHE A 205 33.04 22.01 -11.79
CA PHE A 205 33.06 20.68 -11.18
C PHE A 205 31.66 20.14 -10.86
N GLN A 206 30.70 21.03 -10.60
CA GLN A 206 29.30 20.63 -10.41
C GLN A 206 28.68 19.97 -11.66
N SER A 207 29.20 20.22 -12.86
CA SER A 207 28.67 19.67 -14.11
C SER A 207 29.36 18.39 -14.60
N LEU A 208 30.36 17.87 -13.88
CA LEU A 208 31.13 16.68 -14.28
C LEU A 208 30.64 15.43 -13.55
N ASP A 209 30.50 14.32 -14.29
CA ASP A 209 30.19 13.00 -13.74
C ASP A 209 31.46 12.19 -13.42
N LEU A 210 31.31 11.10 -12.65
CA LEU A 210 32.43 10.24 -12.25
C LEU A 210 33.19 9.64 -13.45
N LYS A 211 32.50 9.34 -14.56
CA LYS A 211 33.13 8.83 -15.79
C LYS A 211 34.04 9.87 -16.44
N SER A 212 33.58 11.12 -16.52
CA SER A 212 34.37 12.24 -17.06
C SER A 212 35.66 12.44 -16.25
N PHE A 213 35.63 12.19 -14.93
CA PHE A 213 36.83 12.24 -14.10
C PHE A 213 37.79 11.07 -14.34
N GLU A 214 37.31 9.84 -14.50
CA GLU A 214 38.16 8.69 -14.84
C GLU A 214 38.88 8.89 -16.19
N GLU A 215 38.18 9.43 -17.19
CA GLU A 215 38.76 9.75 -18.51
C GLU A 215 39.87 10.80 -18.42
N LEU A 216 39.73 11.80 -17.54
CA LEU A 216 40.74 12.83 -17.31
C LEU A 216 42.03 12.29 -16.67
N PHE A 217 41.94 11.27 -15.83
CA PHE A 217 43.12 10.63 -15.22
C PHE A 217 43.78 9.59 -16.14
N PHE A 218 43.02 8.95 -17.04
CA PHE A 218 43.55 7.95 -17.97
C PHE A 218 44.22 8.55 -19.21
N HIS A 219 43.89 9.78 -19.61
CA HIS A 219 44.67 10.50 -20.59
C HIS A 219 45.98 11.02 -19.97
N ARG A 220 47.01 10.15 -19.92
CA ARG A 220 48.41 10.57 -19.73
C ARG A 220 48.73 11.64 -20.76
N VAL A 221 48.80 12.89 -20.30
CA VAL A 221 49.33 14.02 -21.05
C VAL A 221 50.78 13.71 -21.40
N LYS A 222 51.02 13.27 -22.64
CA LYS A 222 52.32 13.40 -23.31
C LYS A 222 52.57 14.89 -23.54
N CYS A 223 52.95 15.63 -22.50
CA CYS A 223 53.58 16.93 -22.69
C CYS A 223 55.05 16.70 -23.00
N SER A 224 55.34 16.65 -24.29
CA SER A 224 56.67 16.73 -24.86
C SER A 224 57.39 18.02 -24.42
N ASN A 225 58.59 17.85 -23.88
CA ASN A 225 59.60 18.89 -23.79
C ASN A 225 59.84 19.52 -25.17
N THR A 226 59.50 20.81 -25.35
CA THR A 226 60.24 21.77 -26.20
C THR A 226 59.56 23.13 -26.14
N CYS A 227 60.10 24.06 -25.35
CA CYS A 227 60.62 25.36 -25.82
C CYS A 227 61.09 26.21 -24.62
N ARG A 228 62.41 26.24 -24.43
CA ARG A 228 63.13 27.43 -23.94
C ARG A 228 63.09 28.46 -25.08
N ILE A 229 62.71 29.70 -24.79
CA ILE A 229 63.54 30.92 -24.69
C ILE A 229 62.66 31.96 -23.99
#